data_AF-A0A382EPD1-F1
#
_entry.id   AF-A0A382EPD1-F1
#
_cell.length_a   1.000
_cell.length_b   1.000
_cell.length_c   1.000
_cell.angle_alpha   90.00
_cell.angle_beta   90.00
_cell.angle_gamma   90.00
#
_symmetry.space_group_name_H-M   'P 1'
#
loop_
_entity.id
_entity.type
_entity.pdbx_description
1 polymer ?
#
loop_
_entity_poly.entity_id
_entity_poly.type
_entity_poly.pdbx_seq_one_letter_code
_entity_poly.pdbx_strand_id
1 'polypeptide(L)'
;MKIPVLLPNIFNHPFTYKSSNLNLKLGDYVEVPFGKTKKIGIIWDEFEKNKNKQYLIKTVIRKLEIPSLNPETINFLKWFSEYNMVPIGMSLKLHLLSNEAIEIQNNEELQKYNTCKKANEIKLSKEQLISVKAITKNDNKFRVHVIQGTTGSGKTIVYFNSLKKKIKEGLQGLILLPEIGLTGEFQKKFKEFFGFDAAIWHSSVTKKNKKIIWNGIATGKIKVLIGARSSLFLPFSNLGIIVVDEEHDQSYKQDEGIIYNARDMAISRAFFANIPINLVTAVPSIETFDNIKKGKYLHSRLYKRYLDANLPNHEIINLNKSNLKNNSWISDKTIQKVKDHLNINDQVLFFVNRRGFAPYV
;
A
#
# COMPACT_ATOMS: atom_id res chain seq x y z
N MET A 1 -19.40 -4.51 -33.09
CA MET A 1 -19.53 -5.65 -32.13
C MET A 1 -20.09 -5.14 -30.80
N LYS A 2 -20.84 -5.94 -30.03
CA LYS A 2 -21.24 -5.58 -28.64
C LYS A 2 -20.04 -5.79 -27.71
N ILE A 3 -19.82 -4.88 -26.77
CA ILE A 3 -18.71 -4.94 -25.82
C ILE A 3 -19.19 -4.57 -24.41
N PRO A 4 -18.76 -5.27 -23.35
CA PRO A 4 -19.09 -4.89 -21.99
C PRO A 4 -18.10 -3.85 -21.47
N VAL A 5 -18.62 -2.81 -20.82
CA VAL A 5 -17.83 -1.73 -20.23
C VAL A 5 -18.20 -1.58 -18.77
N LEU A 6 -17.24 -1.81 -17.89
CA LEU A 6 -17.41 -1.56 -16.46
C LEU A 6 -17.19 -0.08 -16.17
N LEU A 7 -18.09 0.53 -15.40
CA LEU A 7 -18.04 1.94 -15.03
C LEU A 7 -17.84 2.12 -13.52
N PRO A 8 -17.18 3.21 -13.07
CA PRO A 8 -16.94 3.48 -11.66
C PRO A 8 -18.20 3.98 -10.94
N ASN A 9 -19.14 3.08 -10.66
CA ASN A 9 -20.45 3.40 -10.10
C ASN A 9 -20.89 2.34 -9.06
N ILE A 10 -22.10 2.50 -8.52
CA ILE A 10 -22.64 1.62 -7.46
C ILE A 10 -23.22 0.31 -8.00
N PHE A 11 -23.08 0.01 -9.30
CA PHE A 11 -23.65 -1.18 -9.90
C PHE A 11 -22.66 -2.36 -9.86
N ASN A 12 -23.21 -3.56 -9.71
CA ASN A 12 -22.44 -4.79 -9.66
C ASN A 12 -22.37 -5.52 -11.02
N HIS A 13 -22.47 -4.77 -12.12
CA HIS A 13 -22.41 -5.32 -13.48
C HIS A 13 -21.86 -4.29 -14.47
N PRO A 14 -21.23 -4.74 -15.56
CA PRO A 14 -20.84 -3.88 -16.68
C PRO A 14 -22.05 -3.56 -17.57
N PHE A 15 -21.92 -2.50 -18.35
CA PHE A 15 -22.92 -2.02 -19.29
C PHE A 15 -22.55 -2.39 -20.72
N THR A 16 -23.54 -2.71 -21.56
CA THR A 16 -23.30 -3.12 -22.95
C THR A 16 -23.26 -1.91 -23.87
N TYR A 17 -22.20 -1.82 -24.69
CA TYR A 17 -22.02 -0.79 -25.72
C TYR A 17 -21.74 -1.42 -27.09
N LYS A 18 -21.85 -0.62 -28.15
CA LYS A 18 -21.34 -0.96 -29.49
C LYS A 18 -19.91 -0.44 -29.65
N SER A 19 -19.01 -1.28 -30.16
CA SER A 19 -17.74 -0.84 -30.76
C SER A 19 -17.97 -0.59 -32.26
N SER A 20 -17.77 0.66 -32.70
CA SER A 20 -17.76 1.06 -34.11
C SER A 20 -16.34 1.49 -34.49
N ASN A 21 -15.70 0.77 -35.41
CA ASN A 21 -14.39 1.11 -35.99
C ASN A 21 -13.24 1.30 -34.97
N LEU A 22 -13.39 0.83 -33.74
CA LEU A 22 -12.34 0.86 -32.71
C LEU A 22 -11.84 -0.56 -32.45
N ASN A 23 -10.52 -0.75 -32.52
CA ASN A 23 -9.87 -1.98 -32.07
C ASN A 23 -9.76 -1.97 -30.54
N LEU A 24 -10.73 -2.60 -29.87
CA LEU A 24 -10.87 -2.63 -28.42
C LEU A 24 -10.56 -4.04 -27.89
N LYS A 25 -9.79 -4.11 -26.81
CA LYS A 25 -9.48 -5.35 -26.09
C LYS A 25 -9.76 -5.21 -24.59
N LEU A 26 -9.80 -6.35 -23.90
CA LEU A 26 -9.94 -6.41 -22.44
C LEU A 26 -8.95 -5.47 -21.75
N GLY A 27 -9.43 -4.71 -20.76
CA GLY A 27 -8.62 -3.77 -20.00
C GLY A 27 -8.43 -2.40 -20.66
N ASP A 28 -8.85 -2.19 -21.91
CA ASP A 28 -8.78 -0.87 -22.54
C ASP A 28 -9.65 0.15 -21.80
N TYR A 29 -9.09 1.34 -21.56
CA TYR A 29 -9.84 2.48 -21.05
C TYR A 29 -10.63 3.13 -22.19
N VAL A 30 -11.91 3.38 -21.97
CA VAL A 30 -12.82 3.95 -22.97
C VAL A 30 -13.69 5.05 -22.38
N GLU A 31 -13.98 6.06 -23.20
CA GLU A 31 -15.01 7.05 -22.89
C GLU A 31 -16.35 6.60 -23.49
N VAL A 32 -17.39 6.58 -22.66
CA VAL A 32 -18.72 6.12 -23.04
C VAL A 32 -19.81 7.08 -22.56
N PRO A 33 -20.94 7.19 -23.28
CA PRO A 33 -22.09 7.95 -22.79
C PRO A 33 -22.81 7.17 -21.69
N PHE A 34 -23.13 7.83 -20.58
CA PHE A 34 -23.87 7.25 -19.46
C PHE A 34 -24.91 8.25 -18.94
N GLY A 35 -26.19 7.97 -19.21
CA GLY A 35 -27.25 8.96 -18.99
C GLY A 35 -27.03 10.21 -19.85
N LYS A 36 -26.95 11.38 -19.19
CA LYS A 36 -26.68 12.69 -19.81
C LYS A 36 -25.19 13.08 -19.85
N THR A 37 -24.32 12.30 -19.21
CA THR A 37 -22.89 12.63 -19.09
C THR A 37 -22.02 11.62 -19.84
N LYS A 38 -20.74 11.95 -20.01
CA LYS A 38 -19.71 11.01 -20.45
C LYS A 38 -18.99 10.46 -19.22
N LYS A 39 -18.59 9.19 -19.28
CA LYS A 39 -17.83 8.54 -18.22
C LYS A 39 -16.68 7.73 -18.80
N ILE A 40 -15.61 7.63 -18.04
CA ILE A 40 -14.53 6.68 -18.31
C ILE A 40 -14.92 5.33 -17.71
N GLY A 41 -14.78 4.29 -18.52
CA GLY A 41 -14.93 2.90 -18.12
C GLY A 41 -13.78 2.05 -18.65
N ILE A 42 -13.80 0.77 -18.29
CA ILE A 42 -12.83 -0.22 -18.75
C ILE A 42 -13.57 -1.31 -19.51
N ILE A 43 -13.04 -1.73 -20.66
CA ILE A 43 -13.52 -2.91 -21.37
C ILE A 43 -13.37 -4.12 -20.45
N TRP A 44 -14.49 -4.77 -20.16
CA TRP A 44 -14.57 -5.89 -19.23
C TRP A 44 -14.61 -7.23 -19.97
N ASP A 45 -14.49 -8.34 -19.25
CA ASP A 45 -14.48 -9.69 -19.83
C ASP A 45 -15.86 -10.37 -19.80
N GLU A 46 -16.77 -9.92 -18.94
CA GLU A 46 -18.11 -10.47 -18.78
C GLU A 46 -19.20 -9.44 -19.12
N PHE A 47 -20.34 -9.91 -19.63
CA PHE A 47 -21.55 -9.10 -19.78
C PHE A 47 -22.43 -9.17 -18.53
N GLU A 48 -23.40 -8.25 -18.40
CA GLU A 48 -24.47 -8.38 -17.40
C GLU A 48 -25.17 -9.74 -17.55
N LYS A 49 -25.26 -10.51 -16.45
CA LYS A 49 -25.87 -11.85 -16.44
C LYS A 49 -27.37 -11.80 -16.75
N ASN A 50 -28.05 -10.72 -16.39
CA ASN A 50 -29.49 -10.56 -16.63
C ASN A 50 -29.74 -10.14 -18.10
N LYS A 51 -30.26 -11.07 -18.89
CA LYS A 51 -30.55 -10.87 -20.33
C LYS A 51 -31.99 -10.44 -20.62
N ASN A 52 -32.86 -10.34 -19.61
CA ASN A 52 -34.30 -10.11 -19.80
C ASN A 52 -34.67 -8.65 -20.10
N LYS A 53 -33.68 -7.75 -20.22
CA LYS A 53 -33.90 -6.33 -20.47
C LYS A 53 -33.66 -6.00 -21.95
N GLN A 54 -34.64 -5.38 -22.59
CA GLN A 54 -34.43 -4.70 -23.87
C GLN A 54 -34.02 -3.26 -23.61
N TYR A 55 -32.90 -2.84 -24.17
CA TYR A 55 -32.37 -1.48 -23.98
C TYR A 55 -31.67 -0.97 -25.24
N LEU A 56 -31.69 0.35 -25.40
CA LEU A 56 -30.96 1.04 -26.46
C LEU A 56 -29.46 0.98 -26.17
N ILE A 57 -28.71 0.37 -27.09
CA ILE A 57 -27.25 0.23 -26.98
C ILE A 57 -26.60 1.46 -27.59
N LYS A 58 -25.92 2.26 -26.75
CA LYS A 58 -25.10 3.38 -27.20
C LYS A 58 -23.72 2.90 -27.68
N THR A 59 -23.01 3.75 -28.39
CA THR A 59 -21.68 3.46 -28.96
C THR A 59 -20.57 3.99 -28.04
N VAL A 60 -19.43 3.30 -28.00
CA VAL A 60 -18.20 3.82 -27.38
C VAL A 60 -17.75 5.07 -28.12
N ILE A 61 -17.44 6.15 -27.39
CA ILE A 61 -17.06 7.45 -27.99
C ILE A 61 -15.63 7.38 -28.51
N ARG A 62 -14.69 6.97 -27.65
CA ARG A 62 -13.28 6.83 -28.00
C ARG A 62 -12.55 5.88 -27.04
N LYS A 63 -11.43 5.33 -27.49
CA LYS A 63 -10.42 4.66 -26.67
C LYS A 63 -9.45 5.71 -26.13
N LEU A 64 -9.00 5.56 -24.88
CA LEU A 64 -8.00 6.44 -24.29
C LEU A 64 -6.58 5.93 -24.59
N GLU A 65 -5.63 6.85 -24.74
CA GLU A 65 -4.22 6.55 -25.04
C GLU A 65 -3.42 6.20 -23.77
N ILE A 66 -3.84 5.12 -23.10
CA ILE A 66 -3.25 4.61 -21.86
C ILE A 66 -3.10 3.10 -22.02
N PRO A 67 -2.01 2.47 -21.51
CA PRO A 67 -1.88 1.03 -21.51
C PRO A 67 -3.10 0.35 -20.89
N SER A 68 -3.57 -0.73 -21.52
CA SER A 68 -4.70 -1.52 -21.04
C SER A 68 -4.41 -2.07 -19.65
N LEU A 69 -5.45 -2.15 -18.82
CA LEU A 69 -5.33 -2.76 -17.50
C LEU A 69 -4.98 -4.25 -17.61
N ASN A 70 -3.96 -4.69 -16.87
CA ASN A 70 -3.52 -6.08 -16.88
C ASN A 70 -4.64 -7.02 -16.38
N PRO A 71 -4.82 -8.21 -16.99
CA PRO A 71 -5.81 -9.19 -16.54
C PRO A 71 -5.70 -9.56 -15.05
N GLU A 72 -4.47 -9.61 -14.52
CA GLU A 72 -4.21 -9.85 -13.09
C GLU A 72 -4.83 -8.78 -12.20
N THR A 73 -4.81 -7.51 -12.62
CA THR A 73 -5.46 -6.42 -11.87
C THR A 73 -6.97 -6.50 -11.99
N ILE A 74 -7.52 -6.88 -13.16
CA ILE A 74 -8.95 -7.14 -13.32
C ILE A 74 -9.40 -8.25 -12.35
N ASN A 75 -8.67 -9.36 -12.28
CA ASN A 75 -8.95 -10.47 -11.36
C ASN A 75 -8.86 -10.05 -9.90
N PHE A 76 -7.85 -9.25 -9.54
CA PHE A 76 -7.77 -8.66 -8.21
C PHE A 76 -8.98 -7.78 -7.88
N LEU A 77 -9.44 -6.92 -8.80
CA LEU A 77 -10.59 -6.04 -8.56
C LEU A 77 -11.91 -6.83 -8.42
N LYS A 78 -12.07 -7.93 -9.17
CA LYS A 78 -13.18 -8.89 -9.02
C LYS A 78 -13.18 -9.52 -7.64
N TRP A 79 -12.05 -10.12 -7.27
CA TRP A 79 -11.91 -10.76 -5.96
C TRP A 79 -12.08 -9.76 -4.82
N PHE A 80 -11.53 -8.55 -4.94
CA PHE A 80 -11.71 -7.47 -3.96
C PHE A 80 -13.18 -7.13 -3.74
N SER A 81 -13.95 -7.04 -4.83
CA SER A 81 -15.39 -6.75 -4.82
C SER A 81 -16.16 -7.85 -4.10
N GLU A 82 -15.89 -9.12 -4.41
CA GLU A 82 -16.54 -10.27 -3.77
C GLU A 82 -16.16 -10.39 -2.29
N TYR A 83 -14.87 -10.34 -1.98
CA TYR A 83 -14.34 -10.52 -0.63
C TYR A 83 -14.84 -9.44 0.35
N ASN A 84 -14.89 -8.17 -0.10
CA ASN A 84 -15.35 -7.07 0.74
C ASN A 84 -16.85 -6.77 0.58
N MET A 85 -17.58 -7.54 -0.23
CA MET A 85 -19.01 -7.34 -0.52
C MET A 85 -19.31 -5.92 -1.04
N VAL A 86 -18.46 -5.40 -1.91
CA VAL A 86 -18.55 -4.05 -2.49
C VAL A 86 -18.92 -4.19 -3.97
N PRO A 87 -19.83 -3.37 -4.54
CA PRO A 87 -20.14 -3.44 -5.97
C PRO A 87 -18.88 -3.33 -6.85
N ILE A 88 -18.76 -4.14 -7.90
CA ILE A 88 -17.56 -4.16 -8.76
C ILE A 88 -17.26 -2.80 -9.40
N GLY A 89 -18.27 -1.98 -9.71
CA GLY A 89 -18.07 -0.61 -10.15
C GLY A 89 -17.41 0.28 -9.08
N MET A 90 -17.67 0.05 -7.80
CA MET A 90 -17.01 0.77 -6.70
C MET A 90 -15.58 0.27 -6.47
N SER A 91 -15.30 -1.01 -6.72
CA SER A 91 -13.93 -1.53 -6.79
C SER A 91 -13.12 -0.82 -7.88
N LEU A 92 -13.68 -0.69 -9.09
CA LEU A 92 -13.07 0.08 -10.19
C LEU A 92 -12.87 1.56 -9.83
N LYS A 93 -13.77 2.15 -9.03
CA LYS A 93 -13.64 3.54 -8.59
C LYS A 93 -12.36 3.79 -7.79
N LEU A 94 -11.85 2.81 -7.03
CA LEU A 94 -10.58 2.92 -6.30
C LEU A 94 -9.37 2.97 -7.24
N HIS A 95 -9.51 2.39 -8.43
CA HIS A 95 -8.46 2.32 -9.43
C HIS A 95 -8.34 3.60 -10.28
N LEU A 96 -9.45 4.29 -10.50
CA LEU A 96 -9.49 5.55 -11.27
C LEU A 96 -9.22 6.77 -10.39
N LEU A 97 -8.54 7.77 -10.94
CA LEU A 97 -8.29 9.02 -10.24
C LEU A 97 -9.48 9.96 -10.46
N SER A 98 -10.28 10.21 -9.41
CA SER A 98 -11.46 11.08 -9.49
C SER A 98 -12.48 10.65 -10.58
N ASN A 99 -12.62 9.34 -10.81
CA ASN A 99 -13.42 8.74 -11.89
C ASN A 99 -12.91 9.04 -13.32
N GLU A 100 -11.70 9.56 -13.44
CA GLU A 100 -11.02 9.82 -14.71
C GLU A 100 -9.83 8.84 -14.87
N ALA A 101 -9.48 8.56 -16.11
CA ALA A 101 -8.16 8.03 -16.47
C ALA A 101 -7.39 9.14 -17.18
N ILE A 102 -6.10 9.26 -16.88
CA ILE A 102 -5.32 10.44 -17.27
C ILE A 102 -4.42 10.12 -18.45
N GLU A 103 -4.74 10.74 -19.58
CA GLU A 103 -3.91 10.76 -20.79
C GLU A 103 -2.72 11.71 -20.60
N ILE A 104 -1.66 11.48 -21.36
CA ILE A 104 -0.36 12.17 -21.22
C ILE A 104 -0.55 13.70 -21.38
N GLN A 105 -0.01 14.49 -20.45
CA GLN A 105 -0.08 15.97 -20.53
C GLN A 105 1.25 16.71 -20.61
N ASN A 106 2.39 16.12 -20.20
CA ASN A 106 3.77 16.51 -20.58
C ASN A 106 4.79 15.68 -19.78
N ASN A 107 5.89 15.25 -20.43
CA ASN A 107 6.84 14.25 -19.90
C ASN A 107 7.96 14.83 -19.01
N GLU A 108 8.15 16.14 -18.95
CA GLU A 108 9.28 16.75 -18.24
C GLU A 108 9.20 16.52 -16.72
N GLU A 109 8.02 16.62 -16.13
CA GLU A 109 7.82 16.42 -14.68
C GLU A 109 8.08 14.97 -14.21
N LEU A 110 8.12 14.00 -15.15
CA LEU A 110 8.45 12.60 -14.85
C LEU A 110 9.96 12.32 -14.82
N GLN A 111 10.81 13.20 -15.34
CA GLN A 111 12.24 12.97 -15.42
C GLN A 111 12.89 12.77 -14.04
N LYS A 112 12.41 13.48 -13.02
CA LYS A 112 12.92 13.37 -11.63
C LYS A 112 12.83 11.96 -11.03
N TYR A 113 11.90 11.12 -11.51
CA TYR A 113 11.74 9.74 -11.06
C TYR A 113 12.70 8.75 -11.74
N ASN A 114 13.41 9.20 -12.79
CA ASN A 114 14.29 8.38 -13.61
C ASN A 114 15.77 8.78 -13.49
N THR A 115 16.07 10.01 -13.09
CA THR A 115 17.43 10.51 -12.93
C THR A 115 18.12 9.87 -11.73
N CYS A 116 19.00 8.90 -11.98
CA CYS A 116 19.84 8.28 -10.96
C CYS A 116 21.15 9.06 -10.76
N LYS A 117 21.36 9.61 -9.56
CA LYS A 117 22.67 10.06 -9.07
C LYS A 117 23.43 8.87 -8.46
N LYS A 118 24.74 9.03 -8.26
CA LYS A 118 25.58 8.03 -7.59
C LYS A 118 25.00 7.73 -6.21
N ALA A 119 24.57 6.48 -6.01
CA ALA A 119 24.04 6.01 -4.74
C ALA A 119 25.18 5.77 -3.74
N ASN A 120 24.91 5.98 -2.45
CA ASN A 120 25.88 5.65 -1.40
C ASN A 120 25.99 4.13 -1.26
N GLU A 121 27.22 3.62 -1.12
CA GLU A 121 27.42 2.21 -0.77
C GLU A 121 27.13 2.00 0.72
N ILE A 122 26.03 1.28 1.00
CA ILE A 122 25.66 0.91 2.36
C ILE A 122 26.15 -0.52 2.63
N LYS A 123 27.10 -0.65 3.55
CA LYS A 123 27.63 -1.94 3.99
C LYS A 123 26.62 -2.64 4.90
N LEU A 124 26.17 -3.82 4.49
CA LEU A 124 25.21 -4.63 5.25
C LEU A 124 25.89 -5.42 6.37
N SER A 125 25.20 -5.58 7.50
CA SER A 125 25.61 -6.51 8.55
C SER A 125 25.44 -7.97 8.10
N LYS A 126 26.09 -8.91 8.80
CA LYS A 126 25.92 -10.36 8.54
C LYS A 126 24.44 -10.79 8.63
N GLU A 127 23.71 -10.31 9.63
CA GLU A 127 22.27 -10.60 9.80
C GLU A 127 21.41 -10.04 8.66
N GLN A 128 21.73 -8.82 8.20
CA GLN A 128 21.05 -8.20 7.07
C GLN A 128 21.33 -8.94 5.77
N LEU A 129 22.57 -9.39 5.52
CA LEU A 129 22.92 -10.20 4.35
C LEU A 129 22.15 -11.54 4.33
N ILE A 130 22.05 -12.20 5.48
CA ILE A 130 21.27 -13.44 5.63
C ILE A 130 19.79 -13.17 5.32
N SER A 131 19.23 -12.08 5.85
CA SER A 131 17.83 -11.70 5.63
C SER A 131 17.58 -11.33 4.16
N VAL A 132 18.49 -10.59 3.52
CA VAL A 132 18.41 -10.29 2.08
C VAL A 132 18.41 -11.57 1.25
N LYS A 133 19.30 -12.53 1.53
CA LYS A 133 19.29 -13.84 0.87
C LYS A 133 17.99 -14.60 1.09
N ALA A 134 17.44 -14.56 2.30
CA ALA A 134 16.19 -15.24 2.63
C ALA A 134 15.00 -14.65 1.84
N ILE A 135 14.85 -13.31 1.80
CA ILE A 135 13.76 -12.68 1.06
C ILE A 135 13.95 -12.76 -0.47
N THR A 136 15.18 -12.79 -0.97
CA THR A 136 15.40 -12.91 -2.42
C THR A 136 15.29 -14.35 -2.94
N LYS A 137 15.11 -15.33 -2.05
CA LYS A 137 14.81 -16.71 -2.43
C LYS A 137 13.40 -16.78 -3.04
N ASN A 138 13.27 -17.43 -4.20
CA ASN A 138 12.00 -17.57 -4.92
C ASN A 138 11.27 -16.24 -5.16
N ASP A 139 12.00 -15.16 -5.43
CA ASP A 139 11.42 -13.82 -5.61
C ASP A 139 10.81 -13.56 -7.00
N ASN A 140 10.68 -14.60 -7.83
CA ASN A 140 10.08 -14.57 -9.15
C ASN A 140 8.63 -15.08 -9.18
N LYS A 141 8.06 -15.42 -8.03
CA LYS A 141 6.68 -15.90 -7.88
C LYS A 141 6.05 -15.36 -6.61
N PHE A 142 4.76 -15.59 -6.44
CA PHE A 142 4.06 -15.24 -5.22
C PHE A 142 4.71 -15.89 -3.99
N ARG A 143 5.03 -15.04 -3.00
CA ARG A 143 5.42 -15.45 -1.65
C ARG A 143 5.13 -14.32 -0.67
N VAL A 144 4.76 -14.67 0.55
CA VAL A 144 4.69 -13.73 1.67
C VAL A 144 5.88 -13.96 2.58
N HIS A 145 6.68 -12.92 2.82
CA HIS A 145 7.80 -12.99 3.75
C HIS A 145 7.72 -11.89 4.80
N VAL A 146 7.82 -12.26 6.06
CA VAL A 146 7.79 -11.35 7.20
C VAL A 146 9.22 -11.02 7.64
N ILE A 147 9.58 -9.74 7.55
CA ILE A 147 10.84 -9.19 8.03
C ILE A 147 10.59 -8.59 9.41
N GLN A 148 10.93 -9.35 10.44
CA GLN A 148 10.77 -8.93 11.83
C GLN A 148 12.08 -8.34 12.38
N GLY A 149 12.01 -7.22 13.09
CA GLY A 149 13.19 -6.69 13.78
C GLY A 149 12.89 -5.42 14.55
N THR A 150 13.59 -5.19 15.66
CA THR A 150 13.38 -3.98 16.46
C THR A 150 13.63 -2.70 15.64
N THR A 151 13.07 -1.58 16.06
CA THR A 151 13.40 -0.27 15.47
C THR A 151 14.92 -0.08 15.46
N GLY A 152 15.44 0.42 14.33
CA GLY A 152 16.88 0.57 14.14
C GLY A 152 17.64 -0.71 13.76
N SER A 153 17.02 -1.89 13.59
CA SER A 153 17.75 -3.09 13.13
C SER A 153 18.12 -3.07 11.63
N GLY A 154 17.65 -2.07 10.88
CA GLY A 154 17.90 -1.90 9.45
C GLY A 154 16.98 -2.70 8.53
N LYS A 155 15.75 -3.01 8.97
CA LYS A 155 14.69 -3.63 8.13
C LYS A 155 14.53 -2.92 6.79
N THR A 156 14.54 -1.59 6.80
CA THR A 156 14.44 -0.73 5.61
C THR A 156 15.50 -1.05 4.57
N ILE A 157 16.75 -1.19 5.00
CA ILE A 157 17.85 -1.50 4.09
C ILE A 157 17.71 -2.91 3.50
N VAL A 158 17.19 -3.87 4.28
CA VAL A 158 16.95 -5.24 3.78
C VAL A 158 15.92 -5.24 2.65
N TYR A 159 14.75 -4.63 2.83
CA TYR A 159 13.75 -4.62 1.77
C TYR A 159 14.10 -3.67 0.61
N PHE A 160 14.86 -2.60 0.84
CA PHE A 160 15.42 -1.76 -0.22
C PHE A 160 16.34 -2.56 -1.16
N ASN A 161 17.15 -3.49 -0.63
CA ASN A 161 17.96 -4.37 -1.47
C ASN A 161 17.12 -5.31 -2.33
N SER A 162 16.05 -5.90 -1.76
CA SER A 162 15.09 -6.71 -2.53
C SER A 162 14.41 -5.90 -3.62
N LEU A 163 14.00 -4.68 -3.32
CA LEU A 163 13.39 -3.75 -4.27
C LEU A 163 14.38 -3.34 -5.37
N LYS A 164 15.64 -3.04 -5.02
CA LYS A 164 16.71 -2.69 -5.96
C LYS A 164 16.93 -3.77 -7.01
N LYS A 165 16.86 -5.05 -6.63
CA LYS A 165 16.93 -6.17 -7.57
C LYS A 165 15.77 -6.11 -8.59
N LYS A 166 14.54 -5.92 -8.13
CA LYS A 166 13.35 -5.84 -9.01
C LYS A 166 13.39 -4.65 -9.96
N ILE A 167 13.87 -3.49 -9.50
CA ILE A 167 14.06 -2.32 -10.36
C ILE A 167 15.10 -2.58 -11.45
N LYS A 168 16.19 -3.30 -11.15
CA LYS A 168 17.20 -3.70 -12.15
C LYS A 168 16.64 -4.66 -13.21
N GLU A 169 15.63 -5.45 -12.84
CA GLU A 169 14.88 -6.32 -13.77
C GLU A 169 13.85 -5.53 -14.62
N GLY A 170 13.78 -4.20 -14.47
CA GLY A 170 12.82 -3.35 -15.20
C GLY A 170 11.41 -3.34 -14.60
N LEU A 171 11.24 -3.90 -13.39
CA LEU A 171 9.95 -3.99 -12.70
C LEU A 171 9.71 -2.78 -11.79
N GLN A 172 8.42 -2.50 -11.54
CA GLN A 172 7.98 -1.48 -10.60
C GLN A 172 7.83 -2.04 -9.19
N GLY A 173 8.02 -1.20 -8.17
CA GLY A 173 7.80 -1.56 -6.76
C GLY A 173 6.81 -0.64 -6.06
N LEU A 174 6.01 -1.22 -5.17
CA LEU A 174 5.11 -0.51 -4.27
C LEU A 174 5.59 -0.66 -2.83
N ILE A 175 5.81 0.46 -2.14
CA ILE A 175 6.03 0.50 -0.70
C ILE A 175 4.80 1.14 -0.05
N LEU A 176 4.04 0.36 0.70
CA LEU A 176 2.98 0.85 1.56
C LEU A 176 3.57 1.26 2.90
N LEU A 177 3.25 2.48 3.34
CA LEU A 177 3.56 2.99 4.68
C LEU A 177 2.26 3.47 5.35
N PRO A 178 2.18 3.46 6.69
CA PRO A 178 1.21 4.27 7.41
C PRO A 178 1.32 5.73 6.96
N GLU A 179 0.23 6.51 6.94
CA GLU A 179 0.28 7.91 6.45
C GLU A 179 1.31 8.75 7.22
N ILE A 180 1.45 8.50 8.53
CA ILE A 180 2.46 9.12 9.39
C ILE A 180 3.91 8.71 9.04
N GLY A 181 4.09 7.55 8.41
CA GLY A 181 5.38 7.01 7.99
C GLY A 181 5.90 7.63 6.69
N LEU A 182 5.06 8.38 5.95
CA LEU A 182 5.43 9.09 4.72
C LEU A 182 6.22 10.38 5.02
N THR A 183 7.19 10.30 5.92
CA THR A 183 7.99 11.45 6.36
C THR A 183 9.03 11.85 5.31
N GLY A 184 9.46 13.12 5.35
CA GLY A 184 10.57 13.59 4.53
C GLY A 184 11.88 12.83 4.81
N GLU A 185 12.06 12.33 6.03
CA GLU A 185 13.22 11.52 6.40
C GLU A 185 13.24 10.17 5.65
N PHE A 186 12.09 9.50 5.53
CA PHE A 186 11.99 8.27 4.75
C PHE A 186 12.34 8.51 3.28
N GLN A 187 11.82 9.59 2.70
CA GLN A 187 12.10 9.96 1.31
C GLN A 187 13.58 10.29 1.09
N LYS A 188 14.22 10.98 2.05
CA LYS A 188 15.66 11.26 2.02
C LYS A 188 16.48 9.97 2.05
N LYS A 189 16.15 9.04 2.96
CA LYS A 189 16.81 7.72 3.04
C LYS A 189 16.62 6.91 1.76
N PHE A 190 15.43 6.95 1.16
CA PHE A 190 15.18 6.33 -0.14
C PHE A 190 16.09 6.93 -1.21
N LYS A 191 16.13 8.26 -1.33
CA LYS A 191 16.93 8.97 -2.32
C LYS A 191 18.43 8.68 -2.17
N GLU A 192 18.94 8.64 -0.94
CA GLU A 192 20.34 8.29 -0.65
C GLU A 192 20.68 6.85 -1.06
N PHE A 193 19.75 5.91 -0.88
CA PHE A 193 19.95 4.49 -1.22
C PHE A 193 19.85 4.22 -2.73
N PHE A 194 18.86 4.83 -3.40
CA PHE A 194 18.53 4.54 -4.80
C PHE A 194 19.13 5.54 -5.79
N GLY A 195 19.47 6.74 -5.35
CA GLY A 195 20.00 7.82 -6.18
C GLY A 195 18.93 8.61 -6.95
N PHE A 196 17.64 8.30 -6.80
CA PHE A 196 16.53 8.98 -7.47
C PHE A 196 15.35 9.18 -6.51
N ASP A 197 14.41 10.06 -6.86
CA ASP A 197 13.22 10.31 -6.06
C ASP A 197 12.13 9.26 -6.34
N ALA A 198 11.51 8.70 -5.30
CA ALA A 198 10.30 7.89 -5.46
C ALA A 198 9.07 8.78 -5.70
N ALA A 199 8.06 8.25 -6.38
CA ALA A 199 6.75 8.90 -6.41
C ALA A 199 6.03 8.70 -5.08
N ILE A 200 5.35 9.75 -4.61
CA ILE A 200 4.68 9.77 -3.30
C ILE A 200 3.17 9.86 -3.49
N TRP A 201 2.41 8.97 -2.85
CA TRP A 201 0.95 8.92 -2.97
C TRP A 201 0.23 8.89 -1.62
N HIS A 202 -0.45 10.00 -1.29
CA HIS A 202 -1.31 10.12 -0.11
C HIS A 202 -2.41 11.18 -0.31
N SER A 203 -3.22 11.40 0.72
CA SER A 203 -4.34 12.34 0.77
C SER A 203 -3.94 13.76 0.35
N SER A 204 -2.88 14.33 0.94
CA SER A 204 -2.42 15.71 0.67
C SER A 204 -1.66 15.94 -0.64
N VAL A 205 -1.45 14.91 -1.49
CA VAL A 205 -0.89 15.12 -2.84
C VAL A 205 -1.91 15.87 -3.72
N THR A 206 -1.47 16.95 -4.37
CA THR A 206 -2.31 17.78 -5.22
C THR A 206 -2.92 17.00 -6.38
N LYS A 207 -4.10 17.42 -6.87
CA LYS A 207 -4.77 16.78 -8.02
C LYS A 207 -3.85 16.70 -9.24
N LYS A 208 -3.13 17.78 -9.57
CA LYS A 208 -2.15 17.81 -10.66
C LYS A 208 -1.09 16.72 -10.50
N ASN A 209 -0.46 16.62 -9.32
CA ASN A 209 0.57 15.62 -9.07
C ASN A 209 0.02 14.20 -9.06
N LYS A 210 -1.19 13.96 -8.54
CA LYS A 210 -1.85 12.65 -8.63
C LYS A 210 -2.05 12.24 -10.09
N LYS A 211 -2.46 13.16 -10.98
CA LYS A 211 -2.62 12.89 -12.41
C LYS A 211 -1.31 12.44 -13.06
N ILE A 212 -0.21 13.13 -12.77
CA ILE A 212 1.13 12.79 -13.27
C ILE A 212 1.60 11.42 -12.75
N ILE A 213 1.48 11.18 -11.44
CA ILE A 213 1.91 9.92 -10.82
C ILE A 213 1.08 8.76 -11.35
N TRP A 214 -0.25 8.91 -11.43
CA TRP A 214 -1.13 7.88 -11.96
C TRP A 214 -0.74 7.48 -13.38
N ASN A 215 -0.51 8.46 -14.26
CA ASN A 215 -0.07 8.21 -15.64
C ASN A 215 1.35 7.58 -15.69
N GLY A 216 2.29 8.07 -14.88
CA GLY A 216 3.65 7.54 -14.82
C GLY A 216 3.71 6.10 -14.33
N ILE A 217 2.80 5.70 -13.44
CA ILE A 217 2.65 4.31 -12.97
C ILE A 217 2.00 3.45 -14.06
N ALA A 218 0.93 3.94 -14.71
CA ALA A 218 0.24 3.29 -15.84
C ALA A 218 1.14 3.01 -17.04
N THR A 219 2.07 3.92 -17.31
CA THR A 219 2.99 3.84 -18.46
C THR A 219 4.35 3.23 -18.12
N GLY A 220 4.57 2.81 -16.87
CA GLY A 220 5.84 2.23 -16.43
C GLY A 220 7.01 3.22 -16.29
N LYS A 221 6.76 4.52 -16.50
CA LYS A 221 7.76 5.59 -16.38
C LYS A 221 8.20 5.88 -14.94
N ILE A 222 7.43 5.45 -13.94
CA ILE A 222 7.77 5.54 -12.51
C ILE A 222 8.13 4.16 -11.99
N LYS A 223 9.37 4.00 -11.49
CA LYS A 223 9.90 2.72 -11.02
C LYS A 223 9.43 2.34 -9.62
N VAL A 224 9.28 3.33 -8.73
CA VAL A 224 8.89 3.10 -7.33
C VAL A 224 7.83 4.08 -6.90
N LEU A 225 6.81 3.55 -6.27
CA LEU A 225 5.80 4.32 -5.55
C LEU A 225 5.89 4.03 -4.06
N ILE A 226 5.96 5.09 -3.25
CA ILE A 226 5.77 5.03 -1.81
C ILE A 226 4.41 5.68 -1.53
N GLY A 227 3.51 4.99 -0.84
CA GLY A 227 2.19 5.54 -0.61
C GLY A 227 1.44 4.95 0.56
N ALA A 228 0.34 5.62 0.90
CA ALA A 228 -0.65 5.12 1.84
C ALA A 228 -1.53 4.04 1.19
N ARG A 229 -2.49 3.50 1.94
CA ARG A 229 -3.42 2.43 1.53
C ARG A 229 -3.95 2.54 0.09
N SER A 230 -4.42 3.72 -0.31
CA SER A 230 -5.06 3.92 -1.63
C SER A 230 -4.12 3.71 -2.81
N SER A 231 -2.79 3.79 -2.60
CA SER A 231 -1.80 3.50 -3.65
C SER A 231 -1.84 2.04 -4.14
N LEU A 232 -2.43 1.15 -3.33
CA LEU A 232 -2.66 -0.25 -3.67
C LEU A 232 -3.55 -0.45 -4.91
N PHE A 233 -4.33 0.54 -5.35
CA PHE A 233 -5.22 0.37 -6.49
C PHE A 233 -4.68 0.99 -7.78
N LEU A 234 -3.51 1.62 -7.76
CA LEU A 234 -2.96 2.28 -8.94
C LEU A 234 -2.62 1.30 -10.08
N PRO A 235 -2.71 1.73 -11.34
CA PRO A 235 -2.49 0.88 -12.53
C PRO A 235 -1.01 0.61 -12.77
N PHE A 236 -0.35 -0.20 -11.96
CA PHE A 236 1.04 -0.57 -12.25
C PHE A 236 1.11 -1.35 -13.57
N SER A 237 1.92 -0.86 -14.51
CA SER A 237 2.19 -1.57 -15.77
C SER A 237 2.87 -2.91 -15.53
N ASN A 238 3.92 -2.94 -14.70
CA ASN A 238 4.79 -4.10 -14.47
C ASN A 238 5.16 -4.19 -12.97
N LEU A 239 4.17 -4.41 -12.11
CA LEU A 239 4.43 -4.54 -10.66
C LEU A 239 5.24 -5.81 -10.38
N GLY A 240 6.40 -5.68 -9.72
CA GLY A 240 7.29 -6.81 -9.42
C GLY A 240 7.42 -7.13 -7.94
N ILE A 241 7.04 -6.22 -7.05
CA ILE A 241 7.14 -6.41 -5.59
C ILE A 241 6.24 -5.43 -4.85
N ILE A 242 5.67 -5.92 -3.74
CA ILE A 242 4.99 -5.08 -2.75
C ILE A 242 5.73 -5.17 -1.41
N VAL A 243 5.88 -4.05 -0.72
CA VAL A 243 6.37 -3.98 0.66
C VAL A 243 5.30 -3.30 1.50
N VAL A 244 4.97 -3.86 2.65
CA VAL A 244 4.09 -3.24 3.65
C VAL A 244 4.91 -3.02 4.90
N ASP A 245 5.26 -1.76 5.20
CA ASP A 245 6.02 -1.42 6.40
C ASP A 245 5.11 -1.15 7.59
N GLU A 246 5.60 -1.44 8.79
CA GLU A 246 4.78 -1.48 10.00
C GLU A 246 3.43 -2.21 9.80
N GLU A 247 3.46 -3.45 9.30
CA GLU A 247 2.25 -4.19 8.88
C GLU A 247 1.13 -4.30 9.94
N HIS A 248 1.49 -4.18 11.23
CA HIS A 248 0.53 -4.20 12.34
C HIS A 248 -0.27 -2.89 12.50
N ASP A 249 0.11 -1.83 11.79
CA ASP A 249 -0.47 -0.51 11.96
C ASP A 249 -1.95 -0.51 11.56
N GLN A 250 -2.80 -0.05 12.49
CA GLN A 250 -4.25 -0.04 12.32
C GLN A 250 -4.70 0.91 11.20
N SER A 251 -3.88 1.90 10.83
CA SER A 251 -4.19 2.81 9.74
C SER A 251 -4.27 2.11 8.39
N TYR A 252 -3.86 0.84 8.26
CA TYR A 252 -4.11 0.02 7.08
C TYR A 252 -5.57 -0.42 6.92
N LYS A 253 -6.38 -0.37 7.98
CA LYS A 253 -7.82 -0.56 7.91
C LYS A 253 -8.50 0.72 7.40
N GLN A 254 -9.37 0.59 6.41
CA GLN A 254 -10.30 1.63 6.02
C GLN A 254 -11.68 1.35 6.59
N ASP A 255 -12.15 2.25 7.43
CA ASP A 255 -13.46 2.14 8.10
C ASP A 255 -14.53 3.03 7.46
N GLU A 256 -14.16 3.93 6.56
CA GLU A 256 -15.08 4.84 5.87
C GLU A 256 -15.21 4.53 4.36
N GLY A 257 -16.43 4.63 3.85
CA GLY A 257 -16.74 4.40 2.44
C GLY A 257 -16.59 2.93 2.06
N ILE A 258 -15.59 2.62 1.23
CA ILE A 258 -15.27 1.24 0.89
C ILE A 258 -14.38 0.66 1.99
N ILE A 259 -14.91 -0.30 2.74
CA ILE A 259 -14.23 -0.92 3.87
C ILE A 259 -13.30 -2.02 3.36
N TYR A 260 -12.01 -1.95 3.70
CA TYR A 260 -11.01 -2.99 3.38
C TYR A 260 -9.80 -2.88 4.31
N ASN A 261 -9.00 -3.94 4.40
CA ASN A 261 -7.69 -3.91 5.06
C ASN A 261 -6.58 -3.93 4.00
N ALA A 262 -5.83 -2.84 3.86
CA ALA A 262 -4.83 -2.70 2.81
C ALA A 262 -3.67 -3.72 2.91
N ARG A 263 -3.32 -4.22 4.11
CA ARG A 263 -2.31 -5.29 4.28
C ARG A 263 -2.79 -6.56 3.60
N ASP A 264 -4.01 -6.99 3.89
CA ASP A 264 -4.57 -8.23 3.36
C ASP A 264 -4.85 -8.11 1.85
N MET A 265 -5.32 -6.93 1.43
CA MET A 265 -5.52 -6.63 0.01
C MET A 265 -4.18 -6.57 -0.74
N ALA A 266 -3.09 -6.14 -0.10
CA ALA A 266 -1.76 -6.15 -0.69
C ALA A 266 -1.24 -7.58 -0.90
N ILE A 267 -1.45 -8.48 0.06
CA ILE A 267 -1.12 -9.91 -0.09
C ILE A 267 -1.91 -10.50 -1.25
N SER A 268 -3.20 -10.20 -1.34
CA SER A 268 -4.07 -10.70 -2.40
C SER A 268 -3.69 -10.13 -3.76
N ARG A 269 -3.35 -8.84 -3.84
CA ARG A 269 -2.83 -8.21 -5.06
C ARG A 269 -1.52 -8.87 -5.51
N ALA A 270 -0.61 -9.14 -4.58
CA ALA A 270 0.62 -9.84 -4.88
C ALA A 270 0.38 -11.28 -5.37
N PHE A 271 -0.65 -11.96 -4.84
CA PHE A 271 -1.07 -13.28 -5.30
C PHE A 271 -1.56 -13.25 -6.75
N PHE A 272 -2.48 -12.35 -7.10
CA PHE A 272 -2.99 -12.22 -8.47
C PHE A 272 -1.92 -11.79 -9.47
N ALA A 273 -0.98 -10.93 -9.05
CA ALA A 273 0.17 -10.53 -9.87
C ALA A 273 1.33 -11.54 -9.85
N ASN A 274 1.19 -12.65 -9.10
CA ASN A 274 2.21 -13.68 -8.91
C ASN A 274 3.62 -13.13 -8.52
N ILE A 275 3.66 -12.18 -7.58
CA ILE A 275 4.88 -11.46 -7.18
C ILE A 275 5.18 -11.62 -5.68
N PRO A 276 6.44 -11.45 -5.25
CA PRO A 276 6.77 -11.43 -3.84
C PRO A 276 6.15 -10.23 -3.12
N ILE A 277 5.74 -10.45 -1.88
CA ILE A 277 5.39 -9.41 -0.91
C ILE A 277 6.21 -9.56 0.37
N ASN A 278 6.68 -8.43 0.90
CA ASN A 278 7.38 -8.38 2.19
C ASN A 278 6.52 -7.61 3.20
N LEU A 279 6.16 -8.25 4.31
CA LEU A 279 5.54 -7.60 5.47
C LEU A 279 6.64 -7.25 6.46
N VAL A 280 6.76 -5.99 6.84
CA VAL A 280 7.89 -5.48 7.62
C VAL A 280 7.37 -4.92 8.92
N THR A 281 7.98 -5.32 10.04
CA THR A 281 7.48 -4.90 11.35
C THR A 281 8.46 -5.18 12.49
N ALA A 282 8.37 -4.42 13.58
CA ALA A 282 8.98 -4.82 14.85
C ALA A 282 8.14 -5.85 15.62
N VAL A 283 6.82 -5.71 15.56
CA VAL A 283 5.84 -6.47 16.33
C VAL A 283 4.79 -7.00 15.36
N PRO A 284 4.89 -8.25 14.91
CA PRO A 284 3.89 -8.84 14.04
C PRO A 284 2.51 -8.79 14.68
N SER A 285 1.51 -8.46 13.87
CA SER A 285 0.11 -8.65 14.20
C SER A 285 -0.17 -10.12 14.52
N ILE A 286 -1.25 -10.37 15.27
CA ILE A 286 -1.61 -11.73 15.69
C ILE A 286 -1.89 -12.60 14.46
N GLU A 287 -2.56 -12.05 13.44
CA GLU A 287 -2.86 -12.76 12.19
C GLU A 287 -1.58 -13.10 11.42
N THR A 288 -0.64 -12.15 11.32
CA THR A 288 0.66 -12.40 10.67
C THR A 288 1.46 -13.45 11.44
N PHE A 289 1.48 -13.38 12.78
CA PHE A 289 2.18 -14.36 13.61
C PHE A 289 1.59 -15.77 13.52
N ASP A 290 0.26 -15.90 13.49
CA ASP A 290 -0.42 -17.18 13.28
C ASP A 290 -0.09 -17.78 11.89
N ASN A 291 -0.06 -16.96 10.84
CA ASN A 291 0.33 -17.42 9.50
C ASN A 291 1.80 -17.85 9.41
N ILE A 292 2.70 -17.22 10.18
CA ILE A 292 4.09 -17.69 10.34
C ILE A 292 4.09 -19.07 11.01
N LYS A 293 3.38 -19.22 12.14
CA LYS A 293 3.30 -20.51 12.87
C LYS A 293 2.74 -21.64 12.02
N LYS A 294 1.76 -21.34 11.16
CA LYS A 294 1.17 -22.30 10.21
C LYS A 294 2.05 -22.59 8.98
N GLY A 295 3.21 -21.94 8.86
CA GLY A 295 4.12 -22.09 7.71
C GLY A 295 3.61 -21.48 6.41
N LYS A 296 2.53 -20.68 6.46
CA LYS A 296 2.00 -19.98 5.28
C LYS A 296 2.90 -18.82 4.87
N TYR A 297 3.50 -18.13 5.85
CA TYR A 297 4.42 -17.01 5.62
C TYR A 297 5.85 -17.41 5.96
N LEU A 298 6.78 -17.05 5.09
CA LEU A 298 8.21 -17.13 5.38
C LEU A 298 8.57 -16.05 6.40
N HIS A 299 9.64 -16.25 7.16
CA HIS A 299 10.02 -15.35 8.24
C HIS A 299 11.53 -15.20 8.34
N SER A 300 11.99 -13.97 8.56
CA SER A 300 13.37 -13.66 8.93
C SER A 300 13.36 -12.64 10.05
N ARG A 301 14.22 -12.84 11.05
CA ARG A 301 14.33 -11.97 12.21
C ARG A 301 15.71 -11.32 12.29
N LEU A 302 15.73 -10.01 12.45
CA LEU A 302 16.92 -9.19 12.75
C LEU A 302 16.93 -8.93 14.26
N TYR A 303 17.95 -9.45 14.96
CA TYR A 303 18.01 -9.41 16.41
C TYR A 303 18.76 -8.18 16.91
N LYS A 304 19.82 -7.78 16.21
CA LYS A 304 20.66 -6.67 16.64
C LYS A 304 20.09 -5.32 16.24
N ARG A 305 20.06 -4.37 17.18
CA ARG A 305 19.86 -2.95 16.89
C ARG A 305 21.13 -2.39 16.24
N TYR A 306 20.98 -1.37 15.42
CA TYR A 306 22.12 -0.56 14.96
C TYR A 306 22.89 -0.05 16.19
N LEU A 307 24.20 -0.33 16.23
CA LEU A 307 25.14 0.03 17.31
C LEU A 307 24.88 -0.63 18.69
N ASP A 308 24.22 -1.79 18.76
CA ASP A 308 24.02 -2.55 20.01
C ASP A 308 23.44 -1.72 21.19
N ALA A 309 22.58 -0.74 20.90
CA ALA A 309 22.00 0.13 21.91
C ALA A 309 21.19 -0.67 22.97
N ASN A 310 21.51 -0.45 24.25
CA ASN A 310 20.85 -1.10 25.39
C ASN A 310 19.34 -0.86 25.41
N LEU A 311 18.59 -1.83 25.95
CA LEU A 311 17.17 -1.65 26.25
C LEU A 311 17.01 -0.63 27.39
N PRO A 312 15.95 0.19 27.39
CA PRO A 312 15.67 1.09 28.50
C PRO A 312 15.39 0.28 29.77
N ASN A 313 15.83 0.79 30.92
CA ASN A 313 15.45 0.26 32.22
C ASN A 313 13.94 0.45 32.41
N HIS A 314 13.27 -0.59 32.91
CA HIS A 314 11.83 -0.54 33.20
C HIS A 314 11.58 -0.95 34.66
N GLU A 315 10.50 -0.43 35.23
CA GLU A 315 10.05 -0.79 36.57
C GLU A 315 8.53 -0.98 36.56
N ILE A 316 8.06 -2.05 37.18
CA ILE A 316 6.63 -2.32 37.36
C ILE A 316 6.22 -1.81 38.75
N ILE A 317 5.31 -0.85 38.80
CA ILE A 317 4.75 -0.33 40.04
C ILE A 317 3.41 -1.02 40.30
N ASN A 318 3.33 -1.82 41.35
CA ASN A 318 2.10 -2.50 41.75
C ASN A 318 1.18 -1.55 42.50
N LEU A 319 0.10 -1.11 41.85
CA LEU A 319 -0.85 -0.15 42.42
C LEU A 319 -1.62 -0.70 43.64
N ASN A 320 -1.79 -2.02 43.76
CA ASN A 320 -2.45 -2.64 44.91
C ASN A 320 -1.64 -2.51 46.21
N LYS A 321 -0.34 -2.21 46.10
CA LYS A 321 0.57 -2.03 47.24
C LYS A 321 0.94 -0.55 47.46
N SER A 322 0.46 0.35 46.62
CA SER A 322 0.77 1.78 46.72
C SER A 322 -0.35 2.52 47.45
N ASN A 323 0.02 3.39 48.40
CA ASN A 323 -0.91 4.35 48.97
C ASN A 323 -1.24 5.40 47.89
N LEU A 324 -2.41 5.24 47.25
CA LEU A 324 -2.93 6.25 46.34
C LEU A 324 -3.56 7.37 47.17
N LYS A 325 -3.24 8.62 46.85
CA LYS A 325 -3.94 9.77 47.42
C LYS A 325 -5.40 9.77 46.97
N ASN A 326 -6.31 10.29 47.80
CA ASN A 326 -7.71 10.47 47.44
C ASN A 326 -7.81 11.22 46.09
N ASN A 327 -8.62 10.67 45.17
CA ASN A 327 -8.80 11.16 43.79
C ASN A 327 -7.55 11.10 42.88
N SER A 328 -6.55 10.26 43.17
CA SER A 328 -5.42 10.01 42.27
C SER A 328 -5.41 8.57 41.74
N TRP A 329 -5.20 8.41 40.44
CA TRP A 329 -4.96 7.12 39.77
C TRP A 329 -3.48 6.83 39.53
N ILE A 330 -2.59 7.71 40.01
CA ILE A 330 -1.14 7.61 39.83
C ILE A 330 -0.48 7.41 41.19
N SER A 331 0.43 6.44 41.28
CA SER A 331 1.18 6.18 42.52
C SER A 331 2.13 7.33 42.86
N ASP A 332 2.34 7.59 44.16
CA ASP A 332 3.33 8.59 44.61
C ASP A 332 4.74 8.28 44.09
N LYS A 333 5.09 6.99 43.93
CA LYS A 333 6.37 6.57 43.34
C LYS A 333 6.50 7.00 41.88
N THR A 334 5.44 6.87 41.09
CA THR A 334 5.41 7.38 39.70
C THR A 334 5.51 8.91 39.69
N ILE A 335 4.76 9.60 40.55
CA ILE A 335 4.79 11.08 40.64
C ILE A 335 6.20 11.57 40.96
N GLN A 336 6.89 10.92 41.91
CA GLN A 336 8.26 11.29 42.26
C GLN A 336 9.20 11.15 41.06
N LYS A 337 9.16 10.01 40.37
CA LYS A 337 9.98 9.81 39.15
C LYS A 337 9.70 10.85 38.08
N VAL A 338 8.44 11.22 37.89
CA VAL A 338 8.07 12.27 36.93
C VAL A 338 8.65 13.62 37.33
N LYS A 339 8.56 13.99 38.61
CA LYS A 339 9.21 15.21 39.12
C LYS A 339 10.72 15.18 38.93
N ASP A 340 11.37 14.06 39.20
CA ASP A 340 12.82 13.92 39.04
C ASP A 340 13.26 14.18 37.58
N HIS A 341 12.53 13.64 36.60
CA HIS A 341 12.75 13.91 35.18
C HIS A 341 12.44 15.37 34.80
N LEU A 342 11.30 15.90 35.23
CA LEU A 342 10.94 17.29 34.93
C LEU A 342 11.93 18.30 35.55
N ASN A 343 12.49 18.00 36.73
CA ASN A 343 13.48 18.84 37.40
C ASN A 343 14.80 18.95 36.62
N ILE A 344 15.14 17.96 35.79
CA ILE A 344 16.30 18.00 34.89
C ILE A 344 15.92 18.44 33.47
N ASN A 345 14.72 19.01 33.30
CA ASN A 345 14.15 19.46 32.02
C ASN A 345 13.91 18.35 30.97
N ASP A 346 13.79 17.09 31.41
CA ASP A 346 13.33 16.01 30.53
C ASP A 346 11.82 16.14 30.25
N GLN A 347 11.37 15.50 29.18
CA GLN A 347 9.95 15.36 28.87
C GLN A 347 9.42 14.00 29.35
N VAL A 348 8.20 14.00 29.86
CA VAL A 348 7.50 12.77 30.29
C VAL A 348 6.25 12.59 29.44
N LEU A 349 6.08 11.37 28.91
CA LEU A 349 4.91 10.97 28.14
C LEU A 349 4.07 9.97 28.94
N PHE A 350 2.80 10.31 29.17
CA PHE A 350 1.81 9.38 29.73
C PHE A 350 1.00 8.74 28.62
N PHE A 351 0.92 7.41 28.64
CA PHE A 351 0.04 6.65 27.77
C PHE A 351 -1.24 6.26 28.53
N VAL A 352 -2.39 6.60 27.94
CA VAL A 352 -3.72 6.24 28.45
C VAL A 352 -4.50 5.53 27.35
N ASN A 353 -5.54 4.80 27.73
CA ASN A 353 -6.45 4.18 26.76
C ASN A 353 -7.07 5.22 25.84
N ARG A 354 -7.46 4.80 24.63
CA ARG A 354 -8.16 5.68 23.67
C ARG A 354 -9.44 6.24 24.29
N ARG A 355 -9.76 7.48 23.94
CA ARG A 355 -11.01 8.12 24.37
C ARG A 355 -12.22 7.27 23.94
N GLY A 356 -13.19 7.09 24.84
CA GLY A 356 -14.35 6.24 24.60
C GLY A 356 -14.10 4.75 24.82
N PHE A 357 -12.95 4.38 25.42
CA PHE A 357 -12.71 3.01 25.88
C PHE A 357 -13.80 2.57 26.86
N ALA A 358 -14.45 1.45 26.58
CA ALA A 358 -15.40 0.81 27.48
C ALA A 358 -14.62 0.05 28.57
N PRO A 359 -14.68 0.46 29.84
CA PRO A 359 -13.86 -0.12 30.91
C PRO A 359 -14.29 -1.53 31.34
N TYR A 360 -15.48 -1.98 30.91
CA TYR A 360 -16.03 -3.30 31.20
C TYR A 360 -16.71 -3.84 29.93
N VAL A 361 -16.29 -5.02 29.48
CA VAL A 361 -17.07 -5.95 28.65
C VAL A 361 -17.18 -7.25 29.42
#